data_AF-A0A5C7MSL6-F1
#
_entry.id   AF-A0A5C7MSL6-F1
#
_cell.length_a   1.000
_cell.length_b   1.000
_cell.length_c   1.000
_cell.angle_alpha   90.00
_cell.angle_beta   90.00
_cell.angle_gamma   90.00
#
_symmetry.space_group_name_H-M   'P 1'
#
loop_
_entity.id
_entity.type
_entity.pdbx_description
1 polymer ?
#
loop_
_entity_poly.entity_id
_entity_poly.type
_entity_poly.pdbx_seq_one_letter_code
_entity_poly.pdbx_strand_id
1 'polypeptide(L)'
;MSDSPRTALPRNHVSRRDALRYASAAALTGLGAASVGAPLASAAAPTLIDYAMRQIPAADIRAAGHAGVINYVSTSRPGSNFGAKPITRPYAESLTAAGLVIVSNFQYGKPGGTAPSDFTRGYPGGVADARTAWQLHSAAGGGQTAPVFFSVDDDIDRNTWNSVALPWFQGINSLLGVQRTGVYGGVNVCQWAAADGVIGVSRTPGKRWAWQTRSWSRGQVDPAAVLYQRIVSTASTPGPIVGGIEVDVNDVLAQDCGQWNLHP
;
A
#
# COMPACT_ATOMS: atom_id res chain seq x y z
N MET A 1 37.81 -10.08 72.30
CA MET A 1 36.38 -10.32 72.57
C MET A 1 35.70 -10.56 71.24
N SER A 2 35.14 -11.76 71.09
CA SER A 2 34.39 -12.24 69.93
C SER A 2 33.17 -11.37 69.63
N ASP A 3 32.82 -11.21 68.35
CA ASP A 3 31.51 -11.68 67.90
C ASP A 3 31.40 -11.77 66.38
N SER A 4 30.75 -12.83 65.94
CA SER A 4 30.38 -13.15 64.55
C SER A 4 28.94 -12.66 64.25
N PRO A 5 28.49 -12.70 62.98
CA PRO A 5 27.70 -11.63 62.36
C PRO A 5 26.18 -11.88 62.31
N ARG A 6 25.41 -10.84 62.00
CA ARG A 6 23.99 -10.92 61.61
C ARG A 6 23.83 -10.94 60.09
N THR A 7 23.05 -11.91 59.64
CA THR A 7 22.59 -12.17 58.27
C THR A 7 21.49 -11.21 57.83
N ALA A 8 21.55 -10.70 56.60
CA ALA A 8 20.40 -10.27 55.81
C ALA A 8 20.72 -10.40 54.30
N LEU A 9 19.94 -11.23 53.60
CA LEU A 9 19.87 -11.39 52.13
C LEU A 9 18.80 -10.43 51.55
N PRO A 10 18.53 -10.38 50.23
CA PRO A 10 19.40 -10.33 49.05
C PRO A 10 18.98 -9.19 48.08
N ARG A 11 19.78 -8.87 47.05
CA ARG A 11 19.26 -8.31 45.79
C ARG A 11 20.28 -8.45 44.66
N ASN A 12 20.29 -9.62 44.03
CA ASN A 12 21.04 -9.84 42.80
C ASN A 12 20.33 -9.14 41.63
N HIS A 13 20.96 -8.06 41.16
CA HIS A 13 20.70 -7.50 39.84
C HIS A 13 21.31 -8.45 38.79
N VAL A 14 20.46 -9.10 37.99
CA VAL A 14 20.90 -9.83 36.79
C VAL A 14 20.88 -8.85 35.62
N SER A 15 22.07 -8.51 35.12
CA SER A 15 22.28 -7.68 33.94
C SER A 15 22.30 -8.53 32.66
N ARG A 16 21.84 -7.93 31.55
CA ARG A 16 21.49 -8.55 30.24
C ARG A 16 22.66 -9.12 29.41
N ARG A 17 23.71 -9.70 30.02
CA ARG A 17 24.91 -10.16 29.28
C ARG A 17 25.26 -11.65 29.34
N ASP A 18 24.47 -12.50 29.99
CA ASP A 18 24.85 -13.93 30.17
C ASP A 18 24.01 -14.96 29.39
N ALA A 19 23.16 -14.57 28.45
CA ALA A 19 22.24 -15.50 27.76
C ALA A 19 22.69 -15.94 26.34
N LEU A 20 23.99 -16.08 26.08
CA LEU A 20 24.50 -16.52 24.77
C LEU A 20 25.72 -17.44 24.93
N ARG A 21 25.56 -18.58 25.60
CA ARG A 21 26.47 -19.73 25.48
C ARG A 21 25.70 -21.04 25.60
N TYR A 22 26.11 -22.01 24.79
CA TYR A 22 25.71 -23.42 24.74
C TYR A 22 24.58 -23.81 23.78
N ALA A 23 24.98 -24.20 22.57
CA ALA A 23 24.45 -25.41 21.93
C ALA A 23 25.54 -25.99 21.02
N SER A 24 26.19 -27.07 21.46
CA SER A 24 27.04 -27.92 20.63
C SER A 24 26.76 -29.37 20.97
N ALA A 25 26.28 -30.08 19.95
CA ALA A 25 26.35 -31.52 19.67
C ALA A 25 25.83 -32.56 20.70
N ALA A 26 24.83 -33.32 20.26
CA ALA A 26 24.82 -34.77 20.39
C ALA A 26 24.03 -35.37 19.21
N ALA A 27 24.66 -36.29 18.47
CA ALA A 27 24.01 -37.18 17.52
C ALA A 27 24.01 -38.60 18.11
N LEU A 28 22.89 -39.31 18.03
CA LEU A 28 22.79 -40.78 18.02
C LEU A 28 21.39 -41.19 17.53
N THR A 29 21.39 -42.20 16.67
CA THR A 29 20.28 -42.79 15.89
C THR A 29 19.27 -43.60 16.71
N GLY A 30 17.97 -43.52 16.38
CA GLY A 30 16.93 -44.42 16.89
C GLY A 30 15.52 -44.08 16.38
N LEU A 31 14.74 -45.12 16.07
CA LEU A 31 13.47 -45.12 15.32
C LEU A 31 12.33 -44.27 15.90
N GLY A 32 11.52 -43.69 14.99
CA GLY A 32 10.07 -43.54 15.15
C GLY A 32 9.57 -42.49 16.14
N ALA A 33 9.48 -41.24 15.69
CA ALA A 33 8.50 -40.28 16.22
C ALA A 33 7.99 -39.43 15.06
N ALA A 34 6.68 -39.46 14.81
CA ALA A 34 6.04 -38.54 13.89
C ALA A 34 6.30 -37.12 14.40
N SER A 35 7.13 -36.36 13.68
CA SER A 35 7.26 -34.93 13.90
C SER A 35 5.93 -34.31 13.47
N VAL A 36 5.06 -34.06 14.43
CA VAL A 36 3.98 -33.08 14.28
C VAL A 36 4.67 -31.78 13.92
N GLY A 37 4.63 -31.42 12.63
CA GLY A 37 5.26 -30.21 12.12
C GLY A 37 4.73 -29.05 12.95
N ALA A 38 5.61 -28.37 13.69
CA ALA A 38 5.27 -27.09 14.27
C ALA A 38 4.69 -26.21 13.15
N PRO A 39 3.58 -25.50 13.38
CA PRO A 39 3.05 -24.61 12.37
C PRO A 39 4.18 -23.66 11.97
N LEU A 40 4.53 -23.65 10.68
CA LEU A 40 5.38 -22.60 10.14
C LEU A 40 4.66 -21.30 10.50
N ALA A 41 5.27 -20.51 11.39
CA ALA A 41 4.81 -19.18 11.68
C ALA A 41 4.92 -18.38 10.37
N SER A 42 3.83 -18.34 9.60
CA SER A 42 3.71 -17.45 8.47
C SER A 42 3.55 -16.06 9.05
N ALA A 43 4.54 -15.20 8.83
CA ALA A 43 4.35 -13.77 9.06
C ALA A 43 3.10 -13.32 8.30
N ALA A 44 2.29 -12.44 8.91
CA ALA A 44 1.18 -11.82 8.20
C ALA A 44 1.69 -11.11 6.94
N ALA A 45 0.93 -11.17 5.86
CA ALA A 45 1.29 -10.47 4.63
C ALA A 45 1.46 -8.96 4.92
N PRO A 46 2.45 -8.29 4.29
CA PRO A 46 2.67 -6.87 4.52
C PRO A 46 1.44 -6.07 4.09
N THR A 47 1.21 -4.96 4.79
CA THR A 47 0.12 -4.04 4.47
C THR A 47 0.66 -2.64 4.18
N LEU A 48 -0.02 -1.94 3.27
CA LEU A 48 0.15 -0.51 3.03
C LEU A 48 -1.11 0.22 3.47
N ILE A 49 -0.96 1.48 3.89
CA ILE A 49 -2.09 2.34 4.22
C ILE A 49 -2.22 3.49 3.23
N ASP A 50 -3.46 3.91 3.00
CA ASP A 50 -3.75 5.12 2.24
C ASP A 50 -4.67 6.05 3.04
N TYR A 51 -4.45 7.36 2.88
CA TYR A 51 -5.09 8.41 3.66
C TYR A 51 -4.93 9.75 2.95
N ALA A 52 -5.97 10.58 2.99
CA ALA A 52 -5.98 11.90 2.35
C ALA A 52 -5.91 13.07 3.35
N MET A 53 -6.42 12.88 4.58
CA MET A 53 -6.71 13.98 5.51
C MET A 53 -5.47 14.83 5.86
N ARG A 54 -4.37 14.19 6.25
CA ARG A 54 -3.09 14.82 6.55
C ARG A 54 -1.97 13.79 6.52
N GLN A 55 -0.72 14.25 6.37
CA GLN A 55 0.46 13.39 6.48
C GLN A 55 0.55 12.77 7.89
N ILE A 56 0.95 11.51 7.93
CA ILE A 56 1.17 10.73 9.16
C ILE A 56 2.68 10.62 9.37
N PRO A 57 3.22 10.90 10.57
CA PRO A 57 4.65 10.70 10.85
C PRO A 57 5.08 9.27 10.52
N ALA A 58 6.21 9.12 9.82
CA ALA A 58 6.71 7.81 9.39
C ALA A 58 6.92 6.82 10.57
N ALA A 59 7.30 7.33 11.74
CA ALA A 59 7.43 6.53 12.96
C ALA A 59 6.11 5.91 13.41
N ASP A 60 4.99 6.63 13.28
CA ASP A 60 3.66 6.14 13.67
C ASP A 60 3.19 5.03 12.73
N ILE A 61 3.46 5.18 11.42
CA ILE A 61 3.16 4.17 10.40
C ILE A 61 3.93 2.88 10.69
N ARG A 62 5.22 3.00 11.01
CA ARG A 62 6.07 1.85 11.36
C ARG A 62 5.63 1.21 12.68
N ALA A 63 5.29 2.01 13.69
CA ALA A 63 4.81 1.53 14.98
C ALA A 63 3.47 0.79 14.86
N ALA A 64 2.61 1.20 13.92
CA ALA A 64 1.37 0.50 13.58
C ALA A 64 1.60 -0.81 12.80
N GLY A 65 2.84 -1.12 12.40
CA GLY A 65 3.19 -2.39 11.76
C GLY A 65 2.96 -2.42 10.24
N HIS A 66 2.71 -1.26 9.60
CA HIS A 66 2.56 -1.18 8.15
C HIS A 66 3.93 -1.11 7.46
N ALA A 67 4.03 -1.72 6.27
CA ALA A 67 5.25 -1.75 5.48
C ALA A 67 5.48 -0.47 4.67
N GLY A 68 4.45 0.37 4.52
CA GLY A 68 4.52 1.57 3.74
C GLY A 68 3.17 2.21 3.47
N VAL A 69 3.13 3.04 2.42
CA VAL A 69 1.98 3.86 2.07
C VAL A 69 1.67 3.79 0.59
N ILE A 70 0.39 3.96 0.27
CA ILE A 70 -0.07 4.36 -1.06
C ILE A 70 -0.47 5.83 -0.93
N ASN A 71 0.23 6.74 -1.61
CA ASN A 71 0.07 8.19 -1.39
C ASN A 71 -0.24 8.95 -2.69
N TYR A 72 -0.90 10.10 -2.55
CA TYR A 72 -1.54 10.77 -3.66
C TYR A 72 -0.58 11.68 -4.42
N VAL A 73 -0.45 11.46 -5.73
CA VAL A 73 0.16 12.38 -6.69
C VAL A 73 -0.93 13.20 -7.39
N SER A 74 -1.89 13.69 -6.61
CA SER A 74 -2.98 14.57 -7.03
C SER A 74 -3.17 15.71 -6.03
N THR A 75 -3.82 16.79 -6.43
CA THR A 75 -4.12 17.94 -5.56
C THR A 75 -5.48 17.76 -4.86
N SER A 76 -5.75 18.63 -3.88
CA SER A 76 -7.11 18.78 -3.34
C SER A 76 -8.05 19.35 -4.40
N ARG A 77 -9.26 18.79 -4.48
CA ARG A 77 -10.35 19.34 -5.30
C ARG A 77 -11.01 20.55 -4.59
N PRO A 78 -11.73 21.42 -5.31
CA PRO A 78 -12.39 22.59 -4.75
C PRO A 78 -13.26 22.24 -3.53
N GLY A 79 -13.21 23.04 -2.48
CA GLY A 79 -13.97 22.80 -1.25
C GLY A 79 -13.44 21.66 -0.36
N SER A 80 -12.29 21.06 -0.69
CA SER A 80 -11.57 20.12 0.17
C SER A 80 -10.19 20.66 0.53
N ASN A 81 -9.67 20.24 1.68
CA ASN A 81 -8.31 20.58 2.13
C ASN A 81 -7.63 19.32 2.67
N PHE A 82 -7.05 18.55 1.77
CA PHE A 82 -6.36 17.30 2.09
C PHE A 82 -4.87 17.55 2.29
N GLY A 83 -4.41 17.46 3.54
CA GLY A 83 -3.00 17.67 3.90
C GLY A 83 -2.05 16.58 3.42
N ALA A 84 -2.55 15.46 2.88
CA ALA A 84 -1.74 14.43 2.24
C ALA A 84 -1.84 14.44 0.69
N LYS A 85 -2.51 15.45 0.10
CA LYS A 85 -2.65 15.59 -1.36
C LYS A 85 -2.04 16.91 -1.86
N PRO A 86 -0.88 16.91 -2.54
CA PRO A 86 -0.06 15.75 -2.93
C PRO A 86 0.95 15.32 -1.87
N ILE A 87 1.54 14.13 -2.05
CA ILE A 87 2.82 13.76 -1.43
C ILE A 87 3.90 14.79 -1.80
N THR A 88 4.75 15.14 -0.84
CA THR A 88 5.86 16.06 -1.03
C THR A 88 7.20 15.33 -0.92
N ARG A 89 8.26 15.90 -1.52
CA ARG A 89 9.60 15.31 -1.43
C ARG A 89 10.10 15.14 0.01
N PRO A 90 10.02 16.15 0.91
CA PRO A 90 10.45 15.95 2.30
C PRO A 90 9.69 14.83 3.01
N TYR A 91 8.40 14.66 2.69
CA TYR A 91 7.61 13.59 3.26
C TYR A 91 8.03 12.22 2.72
N ALA A 92 8.21 12.07 1.41
CA ALA A 92 8.71 10.85 0.78
C ALA A 92 10.09 10.44 1.31
N GLU A 93 10.98 11.40 1.52
CA GLU A 93 12.30 11.17 2.12
C GLU A 93 12.17 10.69 3.57
N SER A 94 11.25 11.26 4.36
CA SER A 94 11.00 10.81 5.73
C SER A 94 10.46 9.38 5.82
N LEU A 95 9.58 8.99 4.89
CA LEU A 95 9.05 7.63 4.78
C LEU A 95 10.16 6.65 4.41
N THR A 96 10.93 6.99 3.38
CA THR A 96 12.05 6.17 2.89
C THR A 96 13.11 5.97 3.98
N ALA A 97 13.47 7.03 4.71
CA ALA A 97 14.43 6.97 5.81
C ALA A 97 13.95 6.07 6.97
N ALA A 98 12.64 5.94 7.15
CA ALA A 98 12.04 5.01 8.13
C ALA A 98 11.96 3.56 7.64
N GLY A 99 12.37 3.28 6.39
CA GLY A 99 12.29 1.97 5.74
C GLY A 99 10.91 1.63 5.18
N LEU A 100 10.03 2.64 5.01
CA LEU A 100 8.69 2.46 4.48
C LEU A 100 8.68 2.55 2.96
N VAL A 101 7.94 1.65 2.30
CA VAL A 101 7.75 1.72 0.84
C VAL A 101 6.69 2.75 0.47
N ILE A 102 6.76 3.28 -0.76
CA ILE A 102 5.84 4.28 -1.29
C ILE A 102 5.31 3.78 -2.63
N VAL A 103 3.99 3.83 -2.81
CA VAL A 103 3.29 3.58 -4.08
C VAL A 103 2.47 4.82 -4.45
N SER A 104 2.42 5.16 -5.75
CA SER A 104 1.70 6.35 -6.22
C SER A 104 0.25 6.06 -6.58
N ASN A 105 -0.64 6.92 -6.12
CA ASN A 105 -2.06 6.93 -6.46
C ASN A 105 -2.48 8.29 -7.03
N PHE A 106 -3.38 8.31 -8.02
CA PHE A 106 -4.02 9.51 -8.52
C PHE A 106 -5.53 9.44 -8.35
N GLN A 107 -6.05 10.41 -7.58
CA GLN A 107 -7.47 10.71 -7.50
C GLN A 107 -7.66 12.18 -7.15
N TYR A 108 -8.26 12.94 -8.06
CA TYR A 108 -8.65 14.33 -7.84
C TYR A 108 -10.15 14.42 -7.56
N GLY A 109 -10.96 13.93 -8.50
CA GLY A 109 -12.41 13.89 -8.44
C GLY A 109 -12.98 12.89 -7.44
N LYS A 110 -14.27 13.02 -7.13
CA LYS A 110 -15.05 12.04 -6.36
C LYS A 110 -16.51 12.06 -6.82
N PRO A 111 -17.20 10.91 -6.93
CA PRO A 111 -18.63 10.88 -7.24
C PRO A 111 -19.43 11.75 -6.26
N GLY A 112 -20.35 12.55 -6.79
CA GLY A 112 -21.18 13.48 -6.01
C GLY A 112 -20.41 14.62 -5.34
N GLY A 113 -19.11 14.78 -5.62
CA GLY A 113 -18.30 15.88 -5.11
C GLY A 113 -18.38 17.14 -5.96
N THR A 114 -17.63 18.16 -5.54
CA THR A 114 -17.41 19.43 -6.27
C THR A 114 -16.63 19.26 -7.58
N ALA A 115 -15.93 18.13 -7.73
CA ALA A 115 -15.32 17.68 -8.97
C ALA A 115 -15.76 16.22 -9.20
N PRO A 116 -16.36 15.90 -10.36
CA PRO A 116 -16.84 14.55 -10.66
C PRO A 116 -15.68 13.56 -10.78
N SER A 117 -15.98 12.26 -10.78
CA SER A 117 -15.00 11.19 -10.95
C SER A 117 -14.12 11.41 -12.18
N ASP A 118 -12.81 11.24 -12.03
CA ASP A 118 -11.82 11.71 -13.01
C ASP A 118 -12.03 11.11 -14.41
N PHE A 119 -12.34 9.81 -14.46
CA PHE A 119 -12.57 9.07 -15.69
C PHE A 119 -13.72 9.61 -16.56
N THR A 120 -14.66 10.37 -15.99
CA THR A 120 -15.79 10.96 -16.73
C THR A 120 -15.35 12.00 -17.76
N ARG A 121 -14.11 12.50 -17.65
CA ARG A 121 -13.52 13.43 -18.62
C ARG A 121 -12.94 12.76 -19.87
N GLY A 122 -13.01 11.43 -19.97
CA GLY A 122 -12.58 10.67 -21.15
C GLY A 122 -11.12 10.91 -21.52
N TYR A 123 -10.80 10.75 -22.80
CA TYR A 123 -9.42 10.84 -23.30
C TYR A 123 -8.71 12.17 -22.95
N PRO A 124 -9.29 13.37 -23.19
CA PRO A 124 -8.62 14.63 -22.83
C PRO A 124 -8.36 14.75 -21.32
N GLY A 125 -9.29 14.24 -20.50
CA GLY A 125 -9.10 14.14 -19.05
C GLY A 125 -7.91 13.28 -18.68
N GLY A 126 -7.77 12.11 -19.33
CA GLY A 126 -6.69 11.17 -19.06
C GLY A 126 -5.32 11.77 -19.35
N VAL A 127 -5.20 12.54 -20.44
CA VAL A 127 -3.96 13.28 -20.77
C VAL A 127 -3.63 14.32 -19.70
N ALA A 128 -4.63 15.09 -19.25
CA ALA A 128 -4.43 16.11 -18.22
C ALA A 128 -4.04 15.51 -16.87
N ASP A 129 -4.66 14.38 -16.50
CA ASP A 129 -4.43 13.69 -15.24
C ASP A 129 -3.06 13.01 -15.23
N ALA A 130 -2.69 12.32 -16.31
CA ALA A 130 -1.36 11.75 -16.45
C ALA A 130 -0.25 12.79 -16.35
N ARG A 131 -0.43 13.96 -16.97
CA ARG A 131 0.53 15.07 -16.88
C ARG A 131 0.68 15.55 -15.44
N THR A 132 -0.44 15.77 -14.76
CA THR A 132 -0.45 16.22 -13.36
C THR A 132 0.16 15.17 -12.44
N ALA A 133 -0.26 13.91 -12.58
CA ALA A 133 0.26 12.79 -11.81
C ALA A 133 1.77 12.66 -11.95
N TRP A 134 2.29 12.69 -13.19
CA TRP A 134 3.71 12.54 -13.44
C TRP A 134 4.55 13.71 -12.94
N GLN A 135 4.04 14.93 -13.08
CA GLN A 135 4.67 16.13 -12.52
C GLN A 135 4.82 16.01 -11.00
N LEU A 136 3.74 15.64 -10.31
CA LEU A 136 3.74 15.52 -8.84
C LEU A 136 4.56 14.32 -8.35
N HIS A 137 4.45 13.18 -9.03
CA HIS A 137 5.27 12.00 -8.78
C HIS A 137 6.77 12.34 -8.87
N SER A 138 7.18 12.95 -9.98
CA SER A 138 8.58 13.34 -10.20
C SER A 138 9.04 14.38 -9.18
N ALA A 139 8.22 15.38 -8.86
CA ALA A 139 8.54 16.43 -7.89
C ALA A 139 8.74 15.86 -6.47
N ALA A 140 8.04 14.77 -6.12
CA ALA A 140 8.18 14.09 -4.85
C ALA A 140 9.39 13.12 -4.79
N GLY A 141 10.13 12.95 -5.90
CA GLY A 141 11.23 11.99 -5.99
C GLY A 141 10.78 10.57 -6.31
N GLY A 142 9.63 10.42 -6.98
CA GLY A 142 9.12 9.14 -7.43
C GLY A 142 10.05 8.42 -8.41
N GLY A 143 10.04 7.09 -8.34
CA GLY A 143 10.87 6.24 -9.18
C GLY A 143 10.47 6.27 -10.66
N GLN A 144 11.43 6.39 -11.58
CA GLN A 144 11.17 6.71 -12.99
C GLN A 144 10.43 5.62 -13.76
N THR A 145 10.45 4.37 -13.27
CA THR A 145 9.68 3.27 -13.86
C THR A 145 8.48 2.86 -13.02
N ALA A 146 8.20 3.55 -11.91
CA ALA A 146 7.15 3.16 -10.99
C ALA A 146 5.77 3.45 -11.62
N PRO A 147 4.77 2.56 -11.42
CA PRO A 147 3.42 2.84 -11.88
C PRO A 147 2.73 3.88 -10.99
N VAL A 148 1.78 4.60 -11.58
CA VAL A 148 0.76 5.38 -10.87
C VAL A 148 -0.58 4.66 -11.01
N PHE A 149 -1.23 4.39 -9.89
CA PHE A 149 -2.58 3.82 -9.88
C PHE A 149 -3.61 4.93 -10.04
N PHE A 150 -4.37 4.91 -11.13
CA PHE A 150 -5.42 5.89 -11.41
C PHE A 150 -6.77 5.37 -10.92
N SER A 151 -7.46 6.15 -10.09
CA SER A 151 -8.68 5.71 -9.41
C SER A 151 -9.94 5.81 -10.26
N VAL A 152 -10.60 4.68 -10.47
CA VAL A 152 -12.03 4.59 -10.77
C VAL A 152 -12.73 4.33 -9.42
N ASP A 153 -13.00 5.41 -8.68
CA ASP A 153 -13.58 5.37 -7.33
C ASP A 153 -15.12 5.24 -7.32
N ASP A 154 -15.67 4.50 -8.30
CA ASP A 154 -17.10 4.32 -8.56
C ASP A 154 -17.41 2.84 -8.88
N ASP A 155 -18.64 2.37 -8.54
CA ASP A 155 -19.17 1.11 -9.08
C ASP A 155 -19.72 1.35 -10.49
N ILE A 156 -18.89 1.12 -11.51
CA ILE A 156 -19.27 1.35 -12.92
C ILE A 156 -19.63 0.06 -13.63
N ASP A 157 -20.57 0.16 -14.57
CA ASP A 157 -20.92 -0.93 -15.47
C ASP A 157 -19.99 -0.99 -16.70
N ARG A 158 -20.15 -2.05 -17.51
CA ARG A 158 -19.32 -2.25 -18.70
C ARG A 158 -19.54 -1.16 -19.75
N ASN A 159 -20.74 -0.58 -19.82
CA ASN A 159 -21.05 0.50 -20.74
C ASN A 159 -20.28 1.78 -20.38
N THR A 160 -20.28 2.15 -19.10
CA THR A 160 -19.52 3.27 -18.57
C THR A 160 -18.02 3.05 -18.76
N TRP A 161 -17.54 1.82 -18.50
CA TRP A 161 -16.16 1.47 -18.80
C TRP A 161 -15.80 1.71 -20.26
N ASN A 162 -16.54 1.10 -21.20
CA ASN A 162 -16.24 1.21 -22.63
C ASN A 162 -16.37 2.65 -23.14
N SER A 163 -17.35 3.42 -22.63
CA SER A 163 -17.70 4.73 -23.18
C SER A 163 -16.81 5.86 -22.67
N VAL A 164 -16.34 5.80 -21.42
CA VAL A 164 -15.59 6.91 -20.81
C VAL A 164 -14.32 6.48 -20.08
N ALA A 165 -14.33 5.39 -19.30
CA ALA A 165 -13.16 5.02 -18.51
C ALA A 165 -12.02 4.46 -19.38
N LEU A 166 -12.34 3.60 -20.36
CA LEU A 166 -11.36 3.07 -21.31
C LEU A 166 -10.70 4.20 -22.14
N PRO A 167 -11.45 5.14 -22.75
CA PRO A 167 -10.85 6.33 -23.37
C PRO A 167 -9.98 7.16 -22.42
N TRP A 168 -10.36 7.31 -21.15
CA TRP A 168 -9.54 8.00 -20.15
C TRP A 168 -8.21 7.29 -19.90
N PHE A 169 -8.22 5.97 -19.73
CA PHE A 169 -6.98 5.18 -19.63
C PHE A 169 -6.12 5.24 -20.91
N GLN A 170 -6.73 5.29 -22.09
CA GLN A 170 -6.00 5.51 -23.34
C GLN A 170 -5.32 6.89 -23.37
N GLY A 171 -5.98 7.93 -22.85
CA GLY A 171 -5.41 9.25 -22.65
C GLY A 171 -4.22 9.23 -21.69
N ILE A 172 -4.33 8.52 -20.56
CA ILE A 172 -3.23 8.33 -19.61
C ILE A 172 -2.04 7.63 -20.28
N ASN A 173 -2.31 6.55 -21.00
CA ASN A 173 -1.30 5.74 -21.68
C ASN A 173 -0.58 6.51 -22.80
N SER A 174 -1.22 7.51 -23.40
CA SER A 174 -0.56 8.37 -24.39
C SER A 174 0.63 9.16 -23.83
N LEU A 175 0.66 9.41 -22.51
CA LEU A 175 1.78 10.09 -21.84
C LEU A 175 2.67 9.13 -21.05
N LEU A 176 2.08 8.25 -20.24
CA LEU A 176 2.85 7.40 -19.33
C LEU A 176 3.23 6.05 -19.95
N GLY A 177 2.52 5.61 -20.98
CA GLY A 177 2.59 4.24 -21.47
C GLY A 177 1.99 3.23 -20.49
N VAL A 178 1.55 2.09 -21.02
CA VAL A 178 0.84 1.05 -20.27
C VAL A 178 1.63 0.57 -19.04
N GLN A 179 2.96 0.43 -19.15
CA GLN A 179 3.77 -0.13 -18.07
C GLN A 179 3.92 0.76 -16.83
N ARG A 180 3.56 2.05 -16.91
CA ARG A 180 3.49 2.96 -15.75
C ARG A 180 2.05 3.29 -15.34
N THR A 181 1.07 2.64 -15.95
CA THR A 181 -0.34 2.85 -15.67
C THR A 181 -0.88 1.69 -14.86
N GLY A 182 -1.35 1.99 -13.66
CA GLY A 182 -2.16 1.09 -12.85
C GLY A 182 -3.58 1.60 -12.70
N VAL A 183 -4.47 0.73 -12.23
CA VAL A 183 -5.86 1.06 -11.92
C VAL A 183 -6.17 0.78 -10.47
N TYR A 184 -6.88 1.70 -9.83
CA TYR A 184 -7.65 1.41 -8.63
C TYR A 184 -9.13 1.28 -8.97
N GLY A 185 -9.81 0.25 -8.46
CA GLY A 185 -11.25 0.08 -8.66
C GLY A 185 -11.80 -1.26 -8.17
N GLY A 186 -13.06 -1.55 -8.51
CA GLY A 186 -13.68 -2.85 -8.23
C GLY A 186 -13.07 -3.99 -9.05
N VAL A 187 -13.43 -5.24 -8.72
CA VAL A 187 -12.94 -6.44 -9.41
C VAL A 187 -13.15 -6.37 -10.92
N ASN A 188 -14.33 -5.94 -11.36
CA ASN A 188 -14.67 -5.82 -12.77
C ASN A 188 -13.78 -4.81 -13.49
N VAL A 189 -13.55 -3.64 -12.89
CA VAL A 189 -12.69 -2.59 -13.44
C VAL A 189 -11.26 -3.10 -13.61
N CYS A 190 -10.71 -3.79 -12.60
CA CYS A 190 -9.39 -4.39 -12.66
C CYS A 190 -9.27 -5.41 -13.81
N GLN A 191 -10.26 -6.29 -13.94
CA GLN A 191 -10.30 -7.32 -14.99
C GLN A 191 -10.48 -6.72 -16.38
N TRP A 192 -11.33 -5.71 -16.53
CA TRP A 192 -11.54 -5.03 -17.81
C TRP A 192 -10.31 -4.25 -18.25
N ALA A 193 -9.67 -3.52 -17.33
CA ALA A 193 -8.41 -2.82 -17.61
C ALA A 193 -7.30 -3.77 -18.06
N ALA A 194 -7.21 -4.94 -17.43
CA ALA A 194 -6.27 -6.00 -17.79
C ALA A 194 -6.59 -6.60 -19.17
N ALA A 195 -7.86 -6.91 -19.44
CA ALA A 195 -8.31 -7.50 -20.70
C ALA A 195 -8.13 -6.54 -21.89
N ASP A 196 -8.41 -5.26 -21.69
CA ASP A 196 -8.27 -4.22 -22.71
C ASP A 196 -6.81 -3.72 -22.86
N GLY A 197 -5.87 -4.27 -22.08
CA GLY A 197 -4.44 -4.02 -22.21
C GLY A 197 -4.00 -2.61 -21.82
N VAL A 198 -4.75 -1.93 -20.95
CA VAL A 198 -4.48 -0.53 -20.58
C VAL A 198 -3.74 -0.35 -19.25
N ILE A 199 -3.45 -1.44 -18.54
CA ILE A 199 -2.60 -1.45 -17.35
C ILE A 199 -1.39 -2.36 -17.50
N GLY A 200 -0.30 -1.98 -16.86
CA GLY A 200 0.97 -2.70 -16.91
C GLY A 200 1.02 -3.98 -16.11
N VAL A 201 2.16 -4.66 -16.22
CA VAL A 201 2.46 -5.93 -15.54
C VAL A 201 3.54 -5.74 -14.48
N SER A 202 3.37 -6.44 -13.37
CA SER A 202 4.38 -6.51 -12.33
C SER A 202 5.51 -7.46 -12.71
N ARG A 203 6.70 -7.25 -12.13
CA ARG A 203 7.78 -8.26 -12.20
C ARG A 203 7.44 -9.53 -11.43
N THR A 204 6.45 -9.49 -10.54
CA THR A 204 5.88 -10.70 -9.94
C THR A 204 5.05 -11.45 -10.99
N PRO A 205 5.36 -12.71 -11.32
CA PRO A 205 4.65 -13.45 -12.36
C PRO A 205 3.13 -13.51 -12.13
N GLY A 206 2.36 -13.29 -13.21
CA GLY A 206 0.90 -13.33 -13.18
C GLY A 206 0.22 -12.10 -12.57
N LYS A 207 0.99 -11.09 -12.16
CA LYS A 207 0.48 -9.89 -11.50
C LYS A 207 0.45 -8.67 -12.44
N ARG A 208 -0.54 -7.81 -12.23
CA ARG A 208 -0.77 -6.57 -12.99
C ARG A 208 -0.87 -5.38 -12.05
N TRP A 209 -0.69 -4.17 -12.57
CA TRP A 209 -0.91 -2.93 -11.81
C TRP A 209 -2.39 -2.69 -11.52
N ALA A 210 -3.03 -3.63 -10.83
CA ALA A 210 -4.39 -3.57 -10.34
C ALA A 210 -4.36 -3.49 -8.80
N TRP A 211 -4.94 -2.40 -8.30
CA TRP A 211 -5.22 -2.18 -6.88
C TRP A 211 -6.73 -2.26 -6.68
N GLN A 212 -7.18 -3.40 -6.16
CA GLN A 212 -8.61 -3.69 -6.08
C GLN A 212 -9.19 -3.25 -4.74
N THR A 213 -10.38 -2.65 -4.73
CA THR A 213 -11.12 -2.38 -3.49
C THR A 213 -12.19 -3.42 -3.18
N ARG A 214 -12.45 -3.71 -1.91
CA ARG A 214 -13.57 -4.57 -1.49
C ARG A 214 -14.95 -4.00 -1.88
N SER A 215 -15.09 -2.67 -1.92
CA SER A 215 -16.39 -1.97 -1.95
C SER A 215 -17.28 -2.40 -3.12
N TRP A 216 -16.69 -2.67 -4.28
CA TRP A 216 -17.41 -3.03 -5.50
C TRP A 216 -16.97 -4.40 -6.04
N SER A 217 -16.51 -5.27 -5.13
CA SER A 217 -15.92 -6.56 -5.50
C SER A 217 -16.73 -7.77 -5.03
N ARG A 218 -17.83 -7.57 -4.29
CA ARG A 218 -18.78 -8.64 -3.92
C ARG A 218 -18.11 -9.88 -3.30
N GLY A 219 -17.06 -9.65 -2.49
CA GLY A 219 -16.28 -10.70 -1.84
C GLY A 219 -15.22 -11.39 -2.70
N GLN A 220 -15.06 -11.00 -3.97
CA GLN A 220 -14.04 -11.54 -4.86
C GLN A 220 -12.72 -10.79 -4.73
N VAL A 221 -11.61 -11.47 -5.04
CA VAL A 221 -10.27 -10.90 -5.19
C VAL A 221 -9.68 -11.41 -6.50
N ASP A 222 -9.28 -10.50 -7.38
CA ASP A 222 -8.63 -10.82 -8.64
C ASP A 222 -7.23 -11.39 -8.36
N PRO A 223 -6.93 -12.63 -8.78
CA PRO A 223 -5.62 -13.22 -8.57
C PRO A 223 -4.49 -12.41 -9.23
N ALA A 224 -4.77 -11.60 -10.26
CA ALA A 224 -3.80 -10.74 -10.91
C ALA A 224 -3.52 -9.43 -10.16
N ALA A 225 -4.31 -9.05 -9.15
CA ALA A 225 -4.10 -7.81 -8.41
C ALA A 225 -2.81 -7.84 -7.58
N VAL A 226 -2.10 -6.69 -7.54
CA VAL A 226 -0.91 -6.50 -6.70
C VAL A 226 -1.25 -5.94 -5.32
N LEU A 227 -2.39 -5.28 -5.20
CA LEU A 227 -2.87 -4.65 -3.96
C LEU A 227 -4.37 -4.90 -3.80
N TYR A 228 -4.82 -5.08 -2.55
CA TYR A 228 -6.23 -5.21 -2.22
C TYR A 228 -6.61 -4.37 -1.00
N GLN A 229 -7.47 -3.36 -1.18
CA GLN A 229 -8.01 -2.53 -0.11
C GLN A 229 -9.09 -3.31 0.65
N ARG A 230 -8.67 -3.95 1.75
CA ARG A 230 -9.51 -4.79 2.61
C ARG A 230 -10.28 -3.98 3.64
N ILE A 231 -9.74 -2.85 4.09
CA ILE A 231 -10.41 -1.92 5.00
C ILE A 231 -10.59 -0.59 4.27
N VAL A 232 -11.84 -0.16 4.18
CA VAL A 232 -12.26 1.14 3.63
C VAL A 232 -12.90 1.90 4.78
N SER A 233 -12.22 2.96 5.22
CA SER A 233 -12.64 3.79 6.33
C SER A 233 -13.85 4.62 5.93
N THR A 234 -14.93 4.40 6.64
CA THR A 234 -16.19 5.13 6.48
C THR A 234 -16.77 5.41 7.85
N ALA A 235 -17.70 6.37 7.94
CA ALA A 235 -18.35 6.67 9.22
C ALA A 235 -19.04 5.46 9.87
N SER A 236 -19.53 4.50 9.07
CA SER A 236 -20.17 3.27 9.56
C SER A 236 -19.21 2.09 9.73
N THR A 237 -18.02 2.15 9.16
CA THR A 237 -16.98 1.12 9.29
C THR A 237 -15.63 1.84 9.31
N PRO A 238 -15.25 2.44 10.45
CA PRO A 238 -14.03 3.22 10.54
C PRO A 238 -12.81 2.31 10.42
N GLY A 239 -11.78 2.82 9.76
CA GLY A 239 -10.48 2.19 9.68
C GLY A 239 -9.72 2.28 11.01
N PRO A 240 -8.60 1.56 11.16
CA PRO A 240 -7.73 1.71 12.31
C PRO A 240 -7.16 3.14 12.38
N ILE A 241 -6.87 3.59 13.60
CA ILE A 241 -6.25 4.90 13.83
C ILE A 241 -4.73 4.75 13.76
N VAL A 242 -4.10 5.51 12.86
CA VAL A 242 -2.63 5.60 12.74
C VAL A 242 -2.24 7.08 12.79
N GLY A 243 -1.33 7.43 13.71
CA GLY A 243 -0.92 8.81 13.95
C GLY A 243 -2.08 9.79 14.16
N GLY A 244 -3.18 9.31 14.75
CA GLY A 244 -4.35 10.10 15.13
C GLY A 244 -5.38 10.37 14.01
N ILE A 245 -5.35 9.64 12.89
CA ILE A 245 -6.44 9.63 11.90
C ILE A 245 -6.81 8.21 11.50
N GLU A 246 -8.05 8.00 11.09
CA GLU A 246 -8.48 6.74 10.45
C GLU A 246 -7.83 6.59 9.08
N VAL A 247 -7.41 5.36 8.76
CA VAL A 247 -6.75 5.04 7.48
C VAL A 247 -7.41 3.85 6.80
N ASP A 248 -7.27 3.78 5.48
CA ASP A 248 -7.58 2.60 4.70
C ASP A 248 -6.42 1.59 4.81
N VAL A 249 -6.71 0.29 4.72
CA VAL A 249 -5.69 -0.76 4.83
C VAL A 249 -5.73 -1.67 3.60
N ASN A 250 -4.55 -1.84 3.01
CA ASN A 250 -4.32 -2.54 1.77
C ASN A 250 -3.40 -3.74 2.01
N ASP A 251 -3.84 -4.93 1.63
CA ASP A 251 -3.01 -6.12 1.62
C ASP A 251 -2.10 -6.10 0.38
N VAL A 252 -0.81 -6.40 0.58
CA VAL A 252 0.16 -6.52 -0.51
C VAL A 252 0.12 -7.94 -1.06
N LEU A 253 -0.28 -8.07 -2.33
CA LEU A 253 -0.50 -9.36 -2.99
C LEU A 253 0.63 -9.77 -3.94
N ALA A 254 1.68 -8.95 -4.06
CA ALA A 254 2.83 -9.17 -4.92
C ALA A 254 4.11 -8.62 -4.30
N GLN A 255 5.26 -9.25 -4.56
CA GLN A 255 6.56 -8.74 -4.10
C GLN A 255 6.87 -7.38 -4.73
N ASP A 256 6.51 -7.22 -5.99
CA ASP A 256 6.52 -5.96 -6.71
C ASP A 256 5.08 -5.46 -6.87
N CYS A 257 4.69 -4.53 -6.01
CA CYS A 257 3.39 -3.87 -6.03
C CYS A 257 3.45 -2.45 -6.60
N GLY A 258 4.57 -2.08 -7.26
CA GLY A 258 4.79 -0.75 -7.81
C GLY A 258 5.52 0.20 -6.85
N GLN A 259 6.21 -0.33 -5.82
CA GLN A 259 6.89 0.51 -4.84
C GLN A 259 8.12 1.23 -5.42
N TRP A 260 8.29 2.51 -5.13
CA TRP A 260 9.28 3.37 -5.80
C TRP A 260 10.72 2.86 -5.73
N ASN A 261 11.14 2.31 -4.59
CA ASN A 261 12.51 1.81 -4.37
C ASN A 261 12.90 0.62 -5.27
N LEU A 262 11.91 0.00 -5.90
CA LEU A 262 12.06 -1.12 -6.80
C LEU A 262 12.02 -0.70 -8.27
N HIS A 263 11.80 0.59 -8.54
CA HIS A 263 11.55 1.20 -9.85
C HIS A 263 12.28 2.55 -9.99
N PRO A 264 13.61 2.61 -9.80
CA PRO A 264 14.38 3.86 -9.78
C PRO A 264 14.28 4.66 -11.09
#